data_AF-A0A0A1UGM9-F1
#
_entry.id   AF-A0A0A1UGM9-F1
#
_cell.length_a   1.000
_cell.length_b   1.000
_cell.length_c   1.000
_cell.angle_alpha   90.00
_cell.angle_beta   90.00
_cell.angle_gamma   90.00
#
_symmetry.space_group_name_H-M   'P 1'
#
loop_
_entity.id
_entity.type
_entity.pdbx_description
1 polymer ?
#
loop_
_entity_poly.entity_id
_entity_poly.type
_entity_poly.pdbx_seq_one_letter_code
_entity_poly.pdbx_strand_id
1 'polypeptide(L)'
;MIMTRENELFEERLLAAERESKVIYEMEKDKEYILPNILTKEAYEISPTHCDGLCIDIPRGSADDNTKICLWTKQQAKNQLFQFVPFRSQGHPNCVLIQNLSTGKYLGVAKGKKEKVGESVKQTNNNKNLEENHWTLKMTENGNVNILCAHSLFCLDVVKGGKKAGTELCVWNTGNQQNQKFALTKAKDQNAVMQLKRQLAEKEVS
;
A
#
# COMPACT_ATOMS: atom_id res chain seq x y z
N MET A 1 -16.35 6.08 -38.55
CA MET A 1 -17.07 5.20 -37.62
C MET A 1 -17.04 5.92 -36.28
N ILE A 2 -18.18 6.41 -35.79
CA ILE A 2 -18.22 7.15 -34.52
C ILE A 2 -18.06 6.11 -33.41
N MET A 3 -16.91 6.08 -32.74
CA MET A 3 -16.79 5.32 -31.50
C MET A 3 -17.68 5.96 -30.45
N THR A 4 -18.47 5.14 -29.76
CA THR A 4 -19.27 5.60 -28.63
C THR A 4 -18.34 5.83 -27.43
N ARG A 5 -18.71 6.77 -26.54
CA ARG A 5 -17.98 7.03 -25.28
C ARG A 5 -17.79 5.76 -24.45
N GLU A 6 -18.72 4.82 -24.53
CA GLU A 6 -18.64 3.51 -23.88
C GLU A 6 -17.53 2.63 -24.47
N ASN A 7 -17.36 2.64 -25.80
CA ASN A 7 -16.28 1.91 -26.46
C ASN A 7 -14.91 2.52 -26.14
N GLU A 8 -14.80 3.85 -26.11
CA GLU A 8 -13.55 4.54 -25.72
C GLU A 8 -13.14 4.16 -24.29
N LEU A 9 -14.09 4.19 -23.35
CA LEU A 9 -13.83 3.80 -21.96
C LEU A 9 -13.45 2.32 -21.81
N PHE A 10 -14.03 1.44 -22.63
CA PHE A 10 -13.67 0.03 -22.65
C PHE A 10 -12.22 -0.18 -23.08
N GLU A 11 -11.79 0.48 -24.16
CA GLU A 11 -10.42 0.38 -24.66
C GLU A 11 -9.40 0.91 -23.65
N GLU A 12 -9.69 2.04 -22.98
CA GLU A 12 -8.83 2.56 -21.92
C GLU A 12 -8.65 1.57 -20.76
N ARG A 13 -9.74 0.91 -20.34
CA ARG A 13 -9.71 -0.11 -19.28
C ARG A 13 -8.95 -1.36 -19.70
N LEU A 14 -9.12 -1.78 -20.95
CA LEU A 14 -8.38 -2.92 -21.52
C LEU A 14 -6.88 -2.63 -21.52
N LEU A 15 -6.48 -1.46 -22.04
CA LEU A 15 -5.09 -1.03 -22.05
C LEU A 15 -4.48 -0.92 -20.64
N ALA A 16 -5.25 -0.44 -19.66
CA ALA A 16 -4.82 -0.40 -18.26
C ALA A 16 -4.58 -1.81 -17.70
N ALA A 17 -5.50 -2.75 -17.95
CA ALA A 17 -5.38 -4.14 -17.51
C ALA A 17 -4.20 -4.87 -18.17
N GLU A 18 -3.95 -4.64 -19.45
CA GLU A 18 -2.79 -5.18 -20.16
C GLU A 18 -1.46 -4.66 -19.59
N ARG A 19 -1.40 -3.36 -19.29
CA ARG A 19 -0.22 -2.75 -18.64
C ARG A 19 0.04 -3.33 -17.26
N GLU A 20 -0.99 -3.46 -16.44
CA GLU A 20 -0.89 -4.08 -15.11
C GLU A 20 -0.41 -5.54 -15.21
N SER A 21 -1.00 -6.32 -16.12
CA SER A 21 -0.62 -7.73 -16.35
C SER A 21 0.84 -7.85 -16.79
N LYS A 22 1.31 -6.96 -17.66
CA LYS A 22 2.71 -6.91 -18.08
C LYS A 22 3.65 -6.54 -16.93
N VAL A 23 3.27 -5.58 -16.08
CA VAL A 23 4.05 -5.21 -14.89
C VAL A 23 4.19 -6.42 -13.97
N ILE A 24 3.09 -7.10 -13.66
CA ILE A 24 3.09 -8.31 -12.82
C ILE A 24 4.00 -9.39 -13.41
N TYR A 25 3.89 -9.67 -14.71
CA TYR A 25 4.72 -10.68 -15.38
C TYR A 25 6.23 -10.38 -15.28
N GLU A 26 6.64 -9.14 -15.60
CA GLU A 26 8.05 -8.75 -15.52
C GLU A 26 8.57 -8.77 -14.09
N MET A 27 7.74 -8.31 -13.16
CA MET A 27 7.98 -8.42 -11.74
C MET A 27 8.22 -9.91 -11.39
N GLU A 28 7.31 -10.84 -11.71
CA GLU A 28 7.38 -12.26 -11.32
C GLU A 28 8.64 -12.97 -11.84
N LYS A 29 9.11 -12.57 -13.02
CA LYS A 29 10.36 -13.04 -13.60
C LYS A 29 11.58 -12.69 -12.75
N ASP A 30 11.58 -11.54 -12.09
CA ASP A 30 12.72 -11.06 -11.30
C ASP A 30 12.89 -11.81 -9.97
N LYS A 31 11.92 -12.65 -9.55
CA LYS A 31 11.93 -13.70 -8.48
C LYS A 31 12.44 -13.33 -7.07
N GLU A 32 13.08 -12.19 -6.89
CA GLU A 32 13.84 -11.85 -5.69
C GLU A 32 13.02 -10.98 -4.72
N TYR A 33 11.91 -10.40 -5.18
CA TYR A 33 11.14 -9.41 -4.42
C TYR A 33 9.62 -9.59 -4.49
N ILE A 34 9.16 -10.76 -4.93
CA ILE A 34 7.75 -10.95 -5.25
C ILE A 34 7.07 -11.91 -4.35
N LEU A 35 5.97 -11.41 -3.86
CA LEU A 35 4.91 -12.14 -3.23
C LEU A 35 3.85 -12.42 -4.29
N PRO A 36 3.97 -13.50 -5.07
CA PRO A 36 3.03 -13.77 -6.17
C PRO A 36 1.58 -13.87 -5.68
N ASN A 37 1.37 -14.09 -4.37
CA ASN A 37 0.05 -14.20 -3.76
C ASN A 37 -0.44 -12.93 -3.02
N ILE A 38 0.39 -11.88 -2.88
CA ILE A 38 0.01 -10.62 -2.19
C ILE A 38 -0.23 -9.49 -3.19
N LEU A 39 0.35 -9.58 -4.39
CA LEU A 39 0.16 -8.62 -5.49
C LEU A 39 -1.20 -8.77 -6.21
N THR A 40 -2.20 -9.32 -5.53
CA THR A 40 -3.50 -9.66 -6.11
C THR A 40 -4.48 -8.49 -6.01
N LYS A 41 -5.62 -8.58 -6.72
CA LYS A 41 -6.79 -7.69 -6.56
C LYS A 41 -7.48 -7.82 -5.20
N GLU A 42 -6.80 -8.35 -4.19
CA GLU A 42 -7.31 -8.48 -2.84
C GLU A 42 -7.17 -7.16 -2.07
N ALA A 43 -7.68 -7.17 -0.85
CA ALA A 43 -7.50 -6.11 0.12
C ALA A 43 -7.03 -6.73 1.43
N TYR A 44 -6.17 -6.03 2.15
CA TYR A 44 -5.53 -6.53 3.35
C TYR A 44 -5.68 -5.54 4.50
N GLU A 45 -5.95 -6.07 5.68
CA GLU A 45 -5.58 -5.44 6.94
C GLU A 45 -4.10 -5.73 7.20
N ILE A 46 -3.31 -4.69 7.47
CA ILE A 46 -1.86 -4.78 7.71
C ILE A 46 -1.62 -4.63 9.21
N SER A 47 -1.07 -5.66 9.85
CA SER A 47 -0.92 -5.70 11.32
C SER A 47 0.52 -5.94 11.74
N PRO A 48 1.12 -5.15 12.63
CA PRO A 48 2.44 -5.44 13.16
C PRO A 48 2.44 -6.74 13.98
N THR A 49 3.50 -7.55 13.88
CA THR A 49 3.53 -8.88 14.52
C THR A 49 3.73 -8.83 16.04
N HIS A 50 4.18 -7.70 16.61
CA HIS A 50 4.46 -7.58 18.06
C HIS A 50 3.27 -7.10 18.89
N CYS A 51 2.16 -6.69 18.26
CA CYS A 51 0.95 -6.29 18.96
C CYS A 51 -0.32 -6.77 18.25
N ASP A 52 -0.81 -7.90 18.72
CA ASP A 52 -2.08 -8.46 18.32
C ASP A 52 -3.25 -7.50 18.64
N GLY A 53 -4.28 -7.52 17.79
CA GLY A 53 -5.47 -6.68 17.96
C GLY A 53 -5.37 -5.26 17.37
N LEU A 54 -4.20 -4.83 16.89
CA LEU A 54 -4.02 -3.56 16.20
C LEU A 54 -3.63 -3.74 14.73
N CYS A 55 -4.03 -2.79 13.89
CA CYS A 55 -3.64 -2.70 12.48
C CYS A 55 -3.36 -1.26 12.07
N ILE A 56 -2.74 -1.09 10.92
CA ILE A 56 -2.57 0.21 10.26
C ILE A 56 -3.95 0.84 10.00
N ASP A 57 -4.08 2.12 10.33
CA ASP A 57 -5.32 2.88 10.26
C ASP A 57 -5.04 4.30 9.74
N ILE A 58 -5.91 4.80 8.87
CA ILE A 58 -6.00 6.24 8.60
C ILE A 58 -6.90 6.87 9.65
N PRO A 59 -6.36 7.73 10.53
CA PRO A 59 -7.10 8.28 11.66
C PRO A 59 -8.43 8.89 11.22
N ARG A 60 -9.52 8.44 11.86
CA ARG A 60 -10.89 8.92 11.64
C ARG A 60 -11.37 8.79 10.18
N GLY A 61 -10.71 7.97 9.36
CA GLY A 61 -11.02 7.85 7.93
C GLY A 61 -10.76 9.13 7.13
N SER A 62 -9.82 9.97 7.57
CA SER A 62 -9.46 11.23 6.90
C SER A 62 -9.15 11.02 5.42
N ALA A 63 -9.72 11.88 4.58
CA ALA A 63 -9.38 11.96 3.16
C ALA A 63 -8.28 12.99 2.89
N ASP A 64 -7.71 13.64 3.91
CA ASP A 64 -6.72 14.71 3.72
C ASP A 64 -5.34 14.15 3.37
N ASP A 65 -4.63 14.90 2.52
CA ASP A 65 -3.22 14.67 2.27
C ASP A 65 -2.40 14.90 3.54
N ASN A 66 -1.26 14.22 3.63
CA ASN A 66 -0.33 14.29 4.76
C ASN A 66 -0.91 13.84 6.12
N THR A 67 -2.05 13.16 6.13
CA THR A 67 -2.59 12.55 7.35
C THR A 67 -1.61 11.50 7.86
N LYS A 68 -1.06 11.69 9.07
CA LYS A 68 -0.17 10.72 9.70
C LYS A 68 -0.90 9.40 9.99
N ILE A 69 -0.24 8.30 9.67
CA ILE A 69 -0.77 6.96 9.87
C ILE A 69 -0.51 6.50 11.30
N CYS A 70 -1.47 5.79 11.89
CA CYS A 70 -1.33 5.21 13.22
C CYS A 70 -1.77 3.74 13.24
N LEU A 71 -1.51 3.08 14.37
CA LEU A 71 -2.16 1.83 14.71
C LEU A 71 -3.51 2.11 15.35
N TRP A 72 -4.52 1.31 15.01
CA TRP A 72 -5.81 1.34 15.68
C TRP A 72 -6.35 -0.07 15.91
N THR A 73 -7.36 -0.19 16.76
CA THR A 73 -8.04 -1.47 17.00
C THR A 73 -8.59 -2.01 15.69
N LYS A 74 -8.30 -3.29 15.43
CA LYS A 74 -8.78 -4.01 14.25
C LYS A 74 -10.30 -4.00 14.19
N GLN A 75 -10.83 -3.44 13.12
CA GLN A 75 -12.26 -3.37 12.87
C GLN A 75 -12.63 -3.79 11.44
N GLN A 76 -11.64 -4.10 10.58
CA GLN A 76 -11.86 -4.34 9.14
C GLN A 76 -12.59 -3.17 8.46
N ALA A 77 -12.47 -1.98 9.02
CA ALA A 77 -13.09 -0.78 8.49
C ALA A 77 -12.37 -0.32 7.21
N LYS A 78 -13.06 0.38 6.31
CA LYS A 78 -12.51 0.82 5.02
C LYS A 78 -11.21 1.66 5.13
N ASN A 79 -11.01 2.39 6.23
CA ASN A 79 -9.79 3.15 6.52
C ASN A 79 -8.63 2.29 7.05
N GLN A 80 -8.85 0.97 7.22
CA GLN A 80 -7.89 -0.05 7.64
C GLN A 80 -7.62 -1.10 6.55
N LEU A 81 -8.28 -0.98 5.39
CA LEU A 81 -8.14 -1.90 4.26
C LEU A 81 -7.29 -1.27 3.17
N PHE A 82 -6.23 -1.99 2.79
CA PHE A 82 -5.24 -1.54 1.82
C PHE A 82 -5.06 -2.55 0.70
N GLN A 83 -4.82 -2.06 -0.51
CA GLN A 83 -4.40 -2.87 -1.65
C GLN A 83 -2.93 -2.59 -1.94
N PHE A 84 -2.19 -3.66 -2.24
CA PHE A 84 -0.84 -3.56 -2.81
C PHE A 84 -0.98 -3.53 -4.33
N VAL A 85 -0.73 -2.37 -4.94
CA VAL A 85 -0.83 -2.18 -6.39
C VAL A 85 0.57 -2.34 -6.99
N PRO A 86 0.82 -3.34 -7.86
CA PRO A 86 2.10 -3.51 -8.53
C PRO A 86 2.45 -2.27 -9.35
N PHE A 87 3.69 -1.79 -9.20
CA PHE A 87 4.16 -0.62 -9.92
C PHE A 87 5.61 -0.76 -10.36
N ARG A 88 5.89 -0.32 -11.58
CA ARG A 88 7.23 -0.31 -12.14
C ARG A 88 7.56 1.10 -12.63
N SER A 89 8.66 1.63 -12.11
CA SER A 89 9.26 2.88 -12.57
C SER A 89 10.72 2.64 -12.97
N GLN A 90 11.31 3.56 -13.74
CA GLN A 90 12.70 3.43 -14.17
C GLN A 90 13.69 3.36 -12.98
N GLY A 91 13.38 4.07 -11.88
CA GLY A 91 14.19 4.06 -10.65
C GLY A 91 13.90 2.89 -9.72
N HIS A 92 12.62 2.48 -9.61
CA HIS A 92 12.19 1.36 -8.77
C HIS A 92 11.44 0.33 -9.63
N PRO A 93 12.15 -0.66 -10.20
CA PRO A 93 11.58 -1.58 -11.17
C PRO A 93 10.60 -2.60 -10.56
N ASN A 94 10.71 -2.87 -9.26
CA ASN A 94 9.97 -3.89 -8.54
C ASN A 94 9.33 -3.32 -7.27
N CYS A 95 8.49 -2.29 -7.42
CA CYS A 95 7.82 -1.64 -6.29
C CYS A 95 6.31 -1.89 -6.27
N VAL A 96 5.71 -1.54 -5.15
CA VAL A 96 4.27 -1.54 -4.93
C VAL A 96 3.87 -0.19 -4.38
N LEU A 97 2.62 0.17 -4.64
CA LEU A 97 1.92 1.24 -3.95
C LEU A 97 1.02 0.60 -2.91
N ILE A 98 0.87 1.21 -1.74
CA ILE A 98 -0.04 0.73 -0.70
C ILE A 98 -1.23 1.69 -0.66
N GLN A 99 -2.29 1.34 -1.37
CA GLN A 99 -3.47 2.20 -1.57
C GLN A 99 -4.54 1.92 -0.53
N ASN A 100 -5.05 2.95 0.14
CA ASN A 100 -6.24 2.77 0.97
C ASN A 100 -7.52 2.72 0.11
N LEU A 101 -8.40 1.76 0.42
CA LEU A 101 -9.63 1.57 -0.35
C LEU A 101 -10.72 2.62 -0.09
N SER A 102 -10.69 3.35 1.03
CA SER A 102 -11.65 4.41 1.31
C SER A 102 -11.32 5.71 0.56
N THR A 103 -10.03 6.02 0.41
CA THR A 103 -9.57 7.33 -0.09
C THR A 103 -8.97 7.24 -1.49
N GLY A 104 -8.47 6.08 -1.91
CA GLY A 104 -7.71 5.91 -3.14
C GLY A 104 -6.28 6.48 -3.07
N LYS A 105 -5.88 6.99 -1.91
CA LYS A 105 -4.55 7.59 -1.68
C LYS A 105 -3.56 6.55 -1.20
N TYR A 106 -2.29 6.85 -1.39
CA TYR A 106 -1.19 5.96 -1.04
C TYR A 106 -0.64 6.26 0.35
N LEU A 107 -0.14 5.22 1.00
CA LEU A 107 0.83 5.36 2.08
C LEU A 107 2.15 5.80 1.46
N GLY A 108 2.75 6.82 2.04
CA GLY A 108 4.06 7.29 1.64
C GLY A 108 4.81 7.94 2.79
N VAL A 109 6.07 8.19 2.52
CA VAL A 109 6.99 8.90 3.41
C VAL A 109 7.68 9.96 2.58
N ALA A 110 7.73 11.19 3.09
CA ALA A 110 8.23 12.32 2.32
C ALA A 110 9.63 12.02 1.75
N LYS A 111 9.73 12.08 0.41
CA LYS A 111 11.01 11.96 -0.29
C LYS A 111 11.56 13.37 -0.54
N GLY A 112 12.75 13.65 -0.03
CA GLY A 112 13.46 14.92 -0.27
C GLY A 112 14.96 14.79 -0.07
N LYS A 113 15.71 15.89 -0.16
CA LYS A 113 17.19 15.91 0.06
C LYS A 113 17.64 15.38 1.43
N LYS A 114 16.71 15.09 2.35
CA LYS A 114 16.93 14.65 3.72
C LYS A 114 15.80 13.72 4.17
N GLU A 115 15.56 12.61 3.46
CA GLU A 115 14.85 11.51 4.13
C GLU A 115 15.66 11.15 5.38
N LYS A 116 14.99 11.07 6.53
CA LYS A 116 15.62 10.85 7.82
C LYS A 116 14.98 9.66 8.50
N VAL A 117 15.82 8.93 9.23
CA VAL A 117 15.37 7.94 10.18
C VAL A 117 14.33 8.56 11.14
N GLY A 118 13.19 7.91 11.30
CA GLY A 118 12.08 8.36 12.14
C GLY A 118 11.05 9.27 11.48
N GLU A 119 11.17 9.58 10.17
CA GLU A 119 10.15 10.37 9.47
C GLU A 119 8.78 9.66 9.51
N SER A 120 7.70 10.42 9.72
CA SER A 120 6.36 9.86 9.83
C SER A 120 5.86 9.30 8.51
N VAL A 121 5.23 8.13 8.56
CA VAL A 121 4.44 7.59 7.43
C VAL A 121 3.08 8.29 7.41
N LYS A 122 2.65 8.67 6.22
CA LYS A 122 1.42 9.45 5.99
C LYS A 122 0.62 8.84 4.86
N GLN A 123 -0.67 9.10 4.85
CA GLN A 123 -1.42 9.11 3.61
C GLN A 123 -1.01 10.35 2.83
N THR A 124 -0.47 10.19 1.63
CA THR A 124 0.13 11.29 0.86
C THR A 124 -0.87 11.87 -0.12
N ASN A 125 -1.03 11.26 -1.28
CA ASN A 125 -1.81 11.66 -2.45
C ASN A 125 -2.17 10.41 -3.26
N ASN A 126 -2.81 10.57 -4.42
CA ASN A 126 -3.10 9.48 -5.37
C ASN A 126 -2.14 9.49 -6.58
N ASN A 127 -0.97 10.11 -6.46
CA ASN A 127 -0.01 10.18 -7.57
C ASN A 127 1.02 9.05 -7.48
N LYS A 128 0.80 8.02 -8.31
CA LYS A 128 1.65 6.83 -8.38
C LYS A 128 3.08 7.08 -8.87
N ASN A 129 3.36 8.23 -9.48
CA ASN A 129 4.69 8.54 -10.02
C ASN A 129 5.61 9.21 -8.98
N LEU A 130 5.07 9.56 -7.80
CA LEU A 130 5.86 10.14 -6.73
C LEU A 130 6.53 9.04 -5.93
N GLU A 131 7.86 9.09 -5.91
CA GLU A 131 8.68 8.05 -5.30
C GLU A 131 8.50 7.90 -3.78
N GLU A 132 7.99 8.92 -3.10
CA GLU A 132 7.56 8.85 -1.68
C GLU A 132 6.51 7.76 -1.43
N ASN A 133 5.80 7.32 -2.48
CA ASN A 133 4.75 6.31 -2.41
C ASN A 133 5.24 4.90 -2.78
N HIS A 134 6.51 4.75 -3.19
CA HIS A 134 7.04 3.49 -3.69
C HIS A 134 7.60 2.65 -2.55
N TRP A 135 7.07 1.44 -2.40
CA TRP A 135 7.51 0.47 -1.41
C TRP A 135 7.99 -0.82 -2.08
N THR A 136 8.81 -1.61 -1.41
CA THR A 136 9.15 -2.98 -1.79
C THR A 136 8.74 -3.90 -0.66
N LEU A 137 8.20 -5.08 -0.98
CA LEU A 137 7.84 -6.08 0.03
C LEU A 137 8.91 -7.15 0.09
N LYS A 138 9.38 -7.47 1.29
CA LYS A 138 10.29 -8.58 1.53
C LYS A 138 9.66 -9.57 2.49
N MET A 139 9.59 -10.83 2.10
CA MET A 139 9.13 -11.87 3.01
C MET A 139 10.10 -12.06 4.16
N THR A 140 9.51 -12.25 5.34
CA THR A 140 10.21 -12.79 6.49
C THR A 140 9.82 -14.24 6.68
N GLU A 141 10.42 -14.87 7.68
CA GLU A 141 9.97 -16.16 8.19
C GLU A 141 8.46 -16.10 8.56
N ASN A 142 7.78 -17.24 8.43
CA ASN A 142 6.37 -17.45 8.83
C ASN A 142 5.32 -16.63 8.06
N GLY A 143 5.65 -16.15 6.86
CA GLY A 143 4.65 -15.53 5.96
C GLY A 143 4.35 -14.05 6.24
N ASN A 144 5.08 -13.41 7.14
CA ASN A 144 5.00 -11.96 7.37
C ASN A 144 5.88 -11.20 6.37
N VAL A 145 5.71 -9.88 6.31
CA VAL A 145 6.45 -9.00 5.40
C VAL A 145 7.18 -7.88 6.16
N ASN A 146 8.37 -7.53 5.67
CA ASN A 146 8.91 -6.19 5.83
C ASN A 146 8.44 -5.32 4.65
N ILE A 147 8.09 -4.07 4.94
CA ILE A 147 7.67 -3.08 3.95
C ILE A 147 8.80 -2.04 3.87
N LEU A 148 9.56 -2.07 2.79
CA LEU A 148 10.80 -1.30 2.60
C LEU A 148 10.52 -0.07 1.73
N CYS A 149 11.12 1.08 2.03
CA CYS A 149 11.10 2.20 1.09
C CYS A 149 11.84 1.78 -0.19
N ALA A 150 11.24 1.96 -1.36
CA ALA A 150 11.92 1.59 -2.60
C ALA A 150 13.08 2.54 -2.96
N HIS A 151 13.07 3.76 -2.38
CA HIS A 151 14.07 4.81 -2.62
C HIS A 151 15.16 4.90 -1.55
N SER A 152 15.16 4.04 -0.53
CA SER A 152 16.09 4.14 0.60
C SER A 152 16.33 2.80 1.30
N LEU A 153 17.16 2.81 2.35
CA LEU A 153 17.44 1.64 3.20
C LEU A 153 16.49 1.54 4.39
N PHE A 154 15.46 2.38 4.46
CA PHE A 154 14.50 2.39 5.56
C PHE A 154 13.32 1.45 5.30
N CYS A 155 12.65 1.06 6.38
CA CYS A 155 11.46 0.24 6.36
C CYS A 155 10.38 0.83 7.26
N LEU A 156 9.14 0.43 7.02
CA LEU A 156 8.00 0.75 7.88
C LEU A 156 8.23 0.21 9.29
N ASP A 157 8.04 1.08 10.28
CA ASP A 157 8.31 0.82 11.69
C ASP A 157 7.17 1.38 12.55
N VAL A 158 6.73 0.60 13.54
CA VAL A 158 5.86 1.11 14.61
C VAL A 158 6.72 1.81 15.65
N VAL A 159 6.51 3.13 15.81
CA VAL A 159 7.33 4.00 16.66
C VAL A 159 7.54 3.36 18.04
N LYS A 160 8.82 3.09 18.36
CA LYS A 160 9.28 2.50 19.63
C LYS A 160 8.64 1.15 19.98
N GLY A 161 8.10 0.43 19.00
CA GLY A 161 7.36 -0.81 19.23
C GLY A 161 6.11 -0.63 20.08
N GLY A 162 5.47 0.53 20.00
CA GLY A 162 4.24 0.81 20.76
C GLY A 162 3.14 -0.23 20.49
N LYS A 163 2.33 -0.49 21.52
CA LYS A 163 1.25 -1.50 21.50
C LYS A 163 -0.12 -0.92 21.86
N LYS A 164 -0.28 0.39 21.68
CA LYS A 164 -1.51 1.12 22.00
C LYS A 164 -2.14 1.68 20.73
N ALA A 165 -3.46 1.73 20.69
CA ALA A 165 -4.18 2.48 19.66
C ALA A 165 -3.71 3.95 19.66
N GLY A 166 -3.52 4.51 18.47
CA GLY A 166 -2.93 5.83 18.24
C GLY A 166 -1.40 5.85 18.12
N THR A 167 -0.70 4.71 18.28
CA THR A 167 0.77 4.67 18.06
C THR A 167 1.07 5.01 16.60
N GLU A 168 1.85 6.06 16.34
CA GLU A 168 2.22 6.48 14.98
C GLU A 168 3.15 5.47 14.27
N LEU A 169 3.14 5.51 12.95
CA LEU A 169 4.09 4.79 12.08
C LEU A 169 5.18 5.75 11.61
N CYS A 170 6.41 5.25 11.52
CA CYS A 170 7.53 5.95 10.93
C CYS A 170 8.32 5.04 9.98
N VAL A 171 9.35 5.58 9.36
CA VAL A 171 10.39 4.77 8.73
C VAL A 171 11.61 4.68 9.63
N TRP A 172 12.27 3.52 9.65
CA TRP A 172 13.47 3.31 10.44
C TRP A 172 14.53 2.51 9.68
N ASN A 173 15.75 2.46 10.19
CA ASN A 173 16.78 1.57 9.64
C ASN A 173 16.26 0.13 9.61
N THR A 174 16.36 -0.50 8.44
CA THR A 174 15.94 -1.88 8.25
C THR A 174 16.74 -2.81 9.16
N GLY A 175 16.04 -3.57 9.98
CA GLY A 175 16.61 -4.61 10.82
C GLY A 175 15.65 -5.78 10.99
N ASN A 176 15.91 -6.63 12.00
CA ASN A 176 15.11 -7.82 12.27
C ASN A 176 14.13 -7.62 13.45
N GLN A 177 13.77 -6.37 13.76
CA GLN A 177 12.91 -6.05 14.90
C GLN A 177 11.44 -6.42 14.61
N GLN A 178 10.71 -6.85 15.64
CA GLN A 178 9.31 -7.29 15.49
C GLN A 178 8.37 -6.14 15.10
N ASN A 179 8.68 -4.91 15.48
CA ASN A 179 7.91 -3.71 15.10
C ASN A 179 8.12 -3.26 13.65
N GLN A 180 8.90 -4.01 12.86
CA GLN A 180 9.11 -3.81 11.42
C GLN A 180 8.52 -4.96 10.58
N LYS A 181 7.90 -5.95 11.23
CA LYS A 181 7.30 -7.12 10.59
C LYS A 181 5.79 -6.99 10.64
N PHE A 182 5.13 -7.26 9.52
CA PHE A 182 3.70 -7.10 9.38
C PHE A 182 3.04 -8.36 8.82
N ALA A 183 1.99 -8.81 9.50
CA ALA A 183 1.08 -9.82 9.00
C ALA A 183 0.04 -9.17 8.09
N LEU A 184 -0.28 -9.84 6.97
CA LEU A 184 -1.32 -9.42 6.04
C LEU A 184 -2.52 -10.35 6.18
N THR A 185 -3.66 -9.79 6.60
CA THR A 185 -4.91 -10.54 6.73
C THR A 185 -5.86 -10.08 5.63
N LYS A 186 -6.32 -11.01 4.78
CA LYS A 186 -7.31 -10.68 3.73
C LYS A 186 -8.57 -10.08 4.34
N ALA A 187 -9.14 -9.10 3.65
CA ALA A 187 -10.42 -8.52 4.01
C ALA A 187 -11.50 -9.61 4.07
N LYS A 188 -12.32 -9.56 5.13
CA LYS A 188 -13.38 -10.56 5.35
C LYS A 188 -14.55 -10.40 4.39
N ASP A 189 -14.94 -9.15 4.12
CA ASP A 189 -16.07 -8.83 3.24
C ASP A 189 -15.58 -8.44 1.83
N GLN A 190 -15.56 -9.43 0.94
CA GLN A 190 -15.14 -9.24 -0.44
C GLN A 190 -16.15 -8.43 -1.27
N ASN A 191 -17.43 -8.44 -0.91
CA ASN A 191 -18.45 -7.63 -1.58
C ASN A 191 -18.24 -6.14 -1.28
N ALA A 192 -17.98 -5.79 -0.01
CA ALA A 192 -17.66 -4.43 0.38
C ALA A 192 -16.36 -3.93 -0.30
N VAL A 193 -15.34 -4.79 -0.40
CA VAL A 193 -14.10 -4.49 -1.12
C VAL A 193 -14.38 -4.20 -2.60
N MET A 194 -15.17 -5.03 -3.29
CA MET A 194 -15.53 -4.79 -4.69
C MET A 194 -16.30 -3.48 -4.88
N GLN A 195 -17.20 -3.13 -3.97
CA GLN A 195 -17.93 -1.86 -4.01
C GLN A 195 -17.00 -0.65 -3.84
N LEU A 196 -16.07 -0.70 -2.87
CA LEU A 196 -15.09 0.37 -2.67
C LEU A 196 -14.19 0.54 -3.89
N LYS A 197 -13.70 -0.55 -4.48
CA LYS A 197 -12.88 -0.51 -5.69
C LYS A 197 -13.63 0.08 -6.88
N ARG A 198 -14.91 -0.26 -7.04
CA ARG A 198 -15.77 0.34 -8.06
C ARG A 198 -15.91 1.86 -7.87
N GLN A 199 -16.15 2.31 -6.63
CA GLN A 199 -16.25 3.73 -6.31
C GLN A 199 -14.93 4.49 -6.59
N LEU A 200 -13.78 3.86 -6.35
CA LEU A 200 -12.49 4.44 -6.70
C LEU A 200 -12.30 4.56 -8.22
N ALA A 201 -12.60 3.50 -8.96
CA ALA A 201 -12.50 3.51 -10.42
C ALA A 201 -13.43 4.55 -11.07
N GLU A 202 -14.62 4.78 -10.49
CA GLU A 202 -15.55 5.83 -10.96
C GLU A 202 -14.99 7.24 -10.74
N LYS A 203 -14.24 7.48 -9.66
CA LYS A 203 -13.59 8.77 -9.38
C LYS A 203 -12.35 9.06 -10.22
N GLU A 204 -11.67 8.03 -10.72
CA GLU A 204 -10.49 8.20 -11.59
C GLU A 204 -10.87 8.62 -13.02
N VAL A 205 -12.12 8.37 -13.42
CA VAL A 205 -12.65 8.63 -14.77
C VAL A 205 -13.51 9.90 -14.84
N SER A 206 -13.95 10.43 -13.70
CA SER A 206 -14.75 11.65 -13.57
C SER A 206 -13.90 12.92 -13.57
#